data_AF-A0A538D048-F1
#
_entry.id   AF-A0A538D048-F1
#
_cell.length_a   1.000
_cell.length_b   1.000
_cell.length_c   1.000
_cell.angle_alpha   90.00
_cell.angle_beta   90.00
_cell.angle_gamma   90.00
#
_symmetry.space_group_name_H-M   'P 1'
#
loop_
_entity.id
_entity.type
_entity.pdbx_description
1 polymer ?
#
loop_
_entity_poly.entity_id
_entity_poly.type
_entity_poly.pdbx_seq_one_letter_code
_entity_poly.pdbx_strand_id
1 'polypeptide(L)'
;MKSIALLAAVGALSIVGAALADGGGPSASGGSHLITHNVFGLQTLELQDFGFNAKITTDGSADGWFTYRDVEDGTPSSANGPVTCLTVIRSDAWIGGIIRSSNDPTVVGLGAWWHVTDNGEASGAPADITTFLGIGSLVQTQAFCDNHPAYRFPFAIDGGNIQVRP
;
A
#
# COMPACT_ATOMS: atom_id res chain seq x y z
N MET A 1 76.70 2.96 18.99
CA MET A 1 76.19 3.42 17.68
C MET A 1 75.46 2.26 17.03
N LYS A 2 74.23 2.52 16.56
CA LYS A 2 73.33 1.67 15.74
C LYS A 2 72.52 0.58 16.48
N SER A 3 71.31 0.97 16.87
CA SER A 3 70.15 0.08 17.01
C SER A 3 69.03 0.66 16.15
N ILE A 4 68.56 -0.05 15.13
CA ILE A 4 67.24 0.19 14.50
C ILE A 4 66.67 -1.18 14.12
N ALA A 5 65.76 -1.67 14.95
CA ALA A 5 64.82 -2.72 14.60
C ALA A 5 63.59 -2.05 14.00
N LEU A 6 63.21 -2.41 12.76
CA LEU A 6 61.96 -1.98 12.14
C LEU A 6 60.88 -3.01 12.47
N LEU A 7 59.88 -2.61 13.27
CA LEU A 7 58.65 -3.37 13.45
C LEU A 7 57.81 -3.28 12.17
N ALA A 8 57.44 -4.43 11.61
CA ALA A 8 56.41 -4.53 10.58
C ALA A 8 55.02 -4.55 11.25
N ALA A 9 54.24 -3.49 11.06
CA ALA A 9 52.84 -3.47 11.46
C ALA A 9 51.98 -4.05 10.33
N VAL A 10 51.40 -5.22 10.56
CA VAL A 10 50.40 -5.84 9.67
C VAL A 10 49.05 -5.20 9.99
N GLY A 11 48.55 -4.34 9.11
CA GLY A 11 47.20 -3.77 9.19
C GLY A 11 46.14 -4.79 8.81
N ALA A 12 45.24 -5.11 9.73
CA ALA A 12 44.07 -5.94 9.45
C ALA A 12 43.04 -5.16 8.63
N LEU A 13 42.71 -5.67 7.44
CA LEU A 13 41.68 -5.10 6.57
C LEU A 13 40.30 -5.57 7.08
N SER A 14 39.56 -4.67 7.74
CA SER A 14 38.17 -4.94 8.13
C SER A 14 37.27 -4.84 6.89
N ILE A 15 36.79 -5.97 6.42
CA ILE A 15 35.79 -6.06 5.34
C ILE A 15 34.45 -5.65 5.97
N VAL A 16 34.05 -4.39 5.82
CA VAL A 16 32.69 -3.96 6.15
C VAL A 16 31.79 -4.52 5.06
N GLY A 17 31.08 -5.61 5.35
CA GLY A 17 30.03 -6.12 4.48
C GLY A 17 28.93 -5.08 4.38
N ALA A 18 28.86 -4.38 3.25
CA ALA A 18 27.68 -3.60 2.91
C ALA A 18 26.53 -4.59 2.66
N ALA A 19 25.55 -4.60 3.57
CA ALA A 19 24.27 -5.20 3.28
C ALA A 19 23.69 -4.46 2.07
N LEU A 20 23.48 -5.17 0.96
CA LEU A 20 22.74 -4.63 -0.18
C LEU A 20 21.31 -4.40 0.31
N ALA A 21 20.91 -3.13 0.42
CA ALA A 21 19.50 -2.78 0.51
C ALA A 21 18.81 -3.34 -0.72
N ASP A 22 17.71 -4.08 -0.53
CA ASP A 22 16.85 -4.54 -1.60
C ASP A 22 16.45 -3.30 -2.43
N GLY A 23 16.87 -3.26 -3.70
CA GLY A 23 16.88 -2.04 -4.53
C GLY A 23 15.50 -1.61 -5.03
N GLY A 24 14.43 -1.97 -4.33
CA GLY A 24 13.07 -1.54 -4.62
C GLY A 24 12.73 -0.29 -3.82
N GLY A 25 12.14 0.72 -4.48
CA GLY A 25 11.54 1.85 -3.77
C GLY A 25 10.35 1.42 -2.91
N PRO A 26 9.75 2.36 -2.15
CA PRO A 26 8.58 2.08 -1.32
C PRO A 26 7.47 1.36 -2.10
N SER A 27 6.83 0.38 -1.47
CA SER A 27 5.79 -0.44 -2.11
C SER A 27 4.72 -0.89 -1.12
N ALA A 28 3.54 -1.17 -1.67
CA ALA A 28 2.44 -1.77 -0.94
C ALA A 28 1.72 -2.76 -1.86
N SER A 29 1.42 -3.96 -1.37
CA SER A 29 0.70 -4.96 -2.15
C SER A 29 -0.12 -5.85 -1.24
N GLY A 30 -1.23 -6.35 -1.73
CA GLY A 30 -2.02 -7.29 -0.95
C GLY A 30 -3.39 -7.51 -1.52
N GLY A 31 -4.19 -8.17 -0.71
CA GLY A 31 -5.62 -8.24 -0.93
C GLY A 31 -6.38 -8.34 0.38
N SER A 32 -7.66 -8.03 0.33
CA SER A 32 -8.54 -8.05 1.48
C SER A 32 -9.94 -8.54 1.12
N HIS A 33 -10.53 -9.23 2.08
CA HIS A 33 -11.94 -9.55 2.15
C HIS A 33 -12.46 -9.10 3.51
N LEU A 34 -13.62 -8.45 3.54
CA LEU A 34 -14.28 -8.10 4.80
C LEU A 34 -15.79 -7.87 4.62
N ILE A 35 -16.56 -8.13 5.68
CA ILE A 35 -18.00 -7.86 5.74
C ILE A 35 -18.25 -6.87 6.88
N THR A 36 -19.00 -5.81 6.60
CA THR A 36 -19.41 -4.84 7.60
C THR A 36 -20.90 -4.53 7.49
N HIS A 37 -21.48 -4.08 8.61
CA HIS A 37 -22.91 -3.84 8.73
C HIS A 37 -23.19 -2.45 9.26
N ASN A 38 -24.29 -1.85 8.80
CA ASN A 38 -24.78 -0.54 9.25
C ASN A 38 -23.76 0.60 9.08
N VAL A 39 -23.00 0.59 7.98
CA VAL A 39 -22.01 1.63 7.62
C VAL A 39 -22.44 2.37 6.37
N PHE A 40 -22.10 3.65 6.26
CA PHE A 40 -22.41 4.47 5.08
C PHE A 40 -23.89 4.52 4.68
N GLY A 41 -24.80 4.21 5.61
CA GLY A 41 -26.23 4.09 5.33
C GLY A 41 -26.66 2.75 4.71
N LEU A 42 -25.73 1.81 4.54
CA LEU A 42 -25.96 0.46 4.04
C LEU A 42 -26.22 -0.51 5.20
N GLN A 43 -27.07 -1.50 4.98
CA GLN A 43 -27.30 -2.58 5.94
C GLN A 43 -26.11 -3.54 5.97
N THR A 44 -25.61 -3.92 4.79
CA THR A 44 -24.45 -4.79 4.59
C THR A 44 -23.61 -4.28 3.45
N LEU A 45 -22.30 -4.22 3.71
CA LEU A 45 -21.28 -3.94 2.71
C LEU A 45 -20.24 -5.06 2.80
N GLU A 46 -20.12 -5.84 1.73
CA GLU A 46 -19.17 -6.93 1.62
C GLU A 46 -18.10 -6.58 0.58
N LEU A 47 -16.85 -6.48 1.00
CA LEU A 47 -15.69 -6.42 0.11
C LEU A 47 -15.33 -7.84 -0.31
N GLN A 48 -15.84 -8.28 -1.47
CA GLN A 48 -15.69 -9.65 -1.95
C GLN A 48 -14.28 -9.95 -2.46
N ASP A 49 -13.73 -9.04 -3.28
CA ASP A 49 -12.39 -9.16 -3.81
C ASP A 49 -11.77 -7.77 -3.91
N PHE A 50 -10.75 -7.54 -3.12
CA PHE A 50 -9.89 -6.39 -3.30
C PHE A 50 -8.45 -6.87 -3.40
N GLY A 51 -7.79 -6.55 -4.51
CA GLY A 51 -6.38 -6.85 -4.74
C GLY A 51 -5.67 -5.66 -5.36
N PHE A 52 -4.42 -5.45 -4.97
CA PHE A 52 -3.60 -4.38 -5.51
C PHE A 52 -2.10 -4.67 -5.41
N ASN A 53 -1.34 -3.99 -6.26
CA ASN A 53 0.07 -3.73 -6.03
C ASN A 53 0.38 -2.28 -6.39
N ALA A 54 1.31 -1.67 -5.66
CA ALA A 54 1.77 -0.32 -5.85
C ALA A 54 3.26 -0.28 -5.50
N LYS A 55 4.06 0.44 -6.29
CA LYS A 55 5.47 0.70 -6.01
C LYS A 55 5.88 2.07 -6.53
N ILE A 56 6.84 2.70 -5.87
CA ILE A 56 7.55 3.85 -6.41
C ILE A 56 8.67 3.34 -7.32
N THR A 57 8.66 3.81 -8.56
CA THR A 57 9.68 3.49 -9.55
C THR A 57 10.91 4.39 -9.37
N THR A 58 11.98 4.11 -10.12
CA THR A 58 13.25 4.85 -10.03
C THR A 58 13.15 6.32 -10.44
N ASP A 59 12.14 6.70 -11.22
CA ASP A 59 11.90 8.10 -11.59
C ASP A 59 11.02 8.86 -10.58
N GLY A 60 10.58 8.19 -9.51
CA GLY A 60 9.72 8.75 -8.46
C GLY A 60 8.22 8.63 -8.75
N SER A 61 7.82 8.14 -9.92
CA SER A 61 6.41 7.87 -10.23
C SER A 61 5.92 6.60 -9.53
N ALA A 62 4.61 6.55 -9.24
CA ALA A 62 3.97 5.33 -8.79
C ALA A 62 3.56 4.43 -9.98
N ASP A 63 3.69 3.12 -9.81
CA ASP A 63 3.29 2.10 -10.78
C ASP A 63 2.57 0.95 -10.07
N GLY A 64 1.64 0.31 -10.77
CA GLY A 64 0.87 -0.82 -10.24
C GLY A 64 -0.58 -0.88 -10.71
N TRP A 65 -1.39 -1.72 -10.07
CA TRP A 65 -2.80 -1.93 -10.41
C TRP A 65 -3.66 -2.15 -9.16
N PHE A 66 -4.97 -1.97 -9.32
CA PHE A 66 -5.98 -2.39 -8.37
C PHE A 66 -7.18 -3.05 -9.07
N THR A 67 -7.78 -4.00 -8.37
CA THR A 67 -9.05 -4.66 -8.71
C THR A 67 -9.91 -4.64 -7.45
N TYR A 68 -11.10 -4.07 -7.55
CA TYR A 68 -12.01 -3.88 -6.43
C TYR A 68 -13.39 -4.38 -6.82
N ARG A 69 -13.99 -5.24 -5.98
CA ARG A 69 -15.34 -5.75 -6.10
C ARG A 69 -15.98 -5.82 -4.72
N ASP A 70 -17.12 -5.16 -4.59
CA ASP A 70 -17.95 -5.19 -3.40
C ASP A 70 -19.42 -5.43 -3.73
N VAL A 71 -20.20 -5.68 -2.68
CA VAL A 71 -21.65 -5.79 -2.74
C VAL A 71 -22.25 -4.88 -1.69
N GLU A 72 -22.96 -3.85 -2.15
CA GLU A 72 -23.67 -2.86 -1.35
C GLU A 72 -25.15 -3.23 -1.27
N ASP A 73 -25.63 -3.74 -0.14
CA ASP A 73 -27.02 -4.17 0.05
C ASP A 73 -27.55 -5.09 -1.08
N GLY A 74 -26.69 -6.02 -1.53
CA GLY A 74 -26.99 -6.96 -2.62
C GLY A 74 -26.72 -6.42 -4.03
N THR A 75 -26.29 -5.17 -4.17
CA THR A 75 -25.93 -4.55 -5.45
C THR A 75 -24.42 -4.67 -5.68
N PRO A 76 -23.96 -5.43 -6.69
CA PRO A 76 -22.54 -5.55 -6.97
C PRO A 76 -21.98 -4.26 -7.54
N SER A 77 -20.81 -3.86 -7.06
CA SER A 77 -20.01 -2.75 -7.59
C SER A 77 -18.59 -3.25 -7.88
N SER A 78 -17.95 -2.63 -8.88
CA SER A 78 -16.60 -3.00 -9.28
C SER A 78 -15.83 -1.81 -9.85
N ALA A 79 -14.54 -1.74 -9.57
CA ALA A 79 -13.64 -0.72 -10.11
C ALA A 79 -12.24 -1.30 -10.29
N ASN A 80 -11.59 -0.98 -11.40
CA ASN A 80 -10.26 -1.47 -11.73
C ASN A 80 -9.46 -0.39 -12.44
N GLY A 81 -8.15 -0.40 -12.24
CA GLY A 81 -7.27 0.50 -12.98
C GLY A 81 -5.83 0.51 -12.49
N PRO A 82 -5.00 1.36 -13.10
CA PRO A 82 -3.62 1.54 -12.67
C PRO A 82 -3.54 2.41 -11.42
N VAL A 83 -2.53 2.13 -10.61
CA VAL A 83 -2.08 3.01 -9.53
C VAL A 83 -1.32 4.18 -10.14
N THR A 84 -1.58 5.38 -9.64
CA THR A 84 -0.97 6.64 -10.12
C THR A 84 -0.31 7.43 -9.01
N CYS A 85 -0.60 7.15 -7.74
CA CYS A 85 0.11 7.71 -6.60
C CYS A 85 0.23 6.69 -5.45
N LEU A 86 1.32 6.80 -4.71
CA LEU A 86 1.62 5.99 -3.54
C LEU A 86 2.44 6.85 -2.58
N THR A 87 2.07 6.83 -1.29
CA THR A 87 2.97 7.24 -0.22
C THR A 87 3.01 6.14 0.83
N VAL A 88 4.21 5.74 1.24
CA VAL A 88 4.43 4.79 2.33
C VAL A 88 5.06 5.51 3.51
N ILE A 89 4.50 5.34 4.70
CA ILE A 89 5.08 5.83 5.95
C ILE A 89 5.02 4.71 6.98
N ARG A 90 6.18 4.15 7.33
CA ARG A 90 6.28 2.97 8.20
C ARG A 90 5.47 1.80 7.60
N SER A 91 4.43 1.35 8.29
CA SER A 91 3.54 0.26 7.87
C SER A 91 2.24 0.75 7.23
N ASP A 92 2.09 2.06 7.04
CA ASP A 92 0.92 2.66 6.39
C ASP A 92 1.22 2.98 4.93
N ALA A 93 0.23 2.78 4.07
CA ALA A 93 0.29 3.23 2.67
C ALA A 93 -1.00 3.93 2.22
N TRP A 94 -0.84 5.14 1.67
CA TRP A 94 -1.90 5.89 0.99
C TRP A 94 -1.74 5.66 -0.50
N ILE A 95 -2.75 5.04 -1.12
CA ILE A 95 -2.67 4.57 -2.49
C ILE A 95 -3.80 5.21 -3.29
N GLY A 96 -3.49 5.63 -4.52
CA GLY A 96 -4.47 6.22 -5.41
C GLY A 96 -4.22 5.84 -6.86
N GLY A 97 -5.29 5.80 -7.65
CA GLY A 97 -5.27 5.41 -9.05
C GLY A 97 -6.40 6.04 -9.85
N ILE A 98 -6.51 5.64 -11.11
CA ILE A 98 -7.60 6.04 -12.01
C ILE A 98 -8.46 4.84 -12.37
N ILE A 99 -9.77 4.98 -12.28
CA ILE A 99 -10.72 3.94 -12.68
C ILE A 99 -10.75 3.86 -14.20
N ARG A 100 -10.36 2.70 -14.75
CA ARG A 100 -10.37 2.42 -16.19
C ARG A 100 -11.51 1.49 -16.60
N SER A 101 -12.00 0.67 -15.68
CA SER A 101 -13.11 -0.23 -15.91
C SER A 101 -13.97 -0.34 -14.64
N SER A 102 -15.28 -0.27 -14.83
CA SER A 102 -16.29 -0.41 -13.77
C SER A 102 -17.60 -0.88 -14.39
N ASN A 103 -18.44 -1.56 -13.60
CA ASN A 103 -19.82 -1.85 -13.95
C ASN A 103 -20.74 -0.62 -13.79
N ASP A 104 -20.27 0.44 -13.14
CA ASP A 104 -20.84 1.78 -13.22
C ASP A 104 -20.02 2.64 -14.21
N PRO A 105 -20.55 2.92 -15.41
CA PRO A 105 -19.81 3.71 -16.40
C PRO A 105 -19.58 5.17 -15.97
N THR A 106 -20.30 5.69 -14.98
CA THR A 106 -20.20 7.09 -14.55
C THR A 106 -18.93 7.39 -13.77
N VAL A 107 -18.30 6.37 -13.19
CA VAL A 107 -17.04 6.52 -12.45
C VAL A 107 -15.79 6.26 -13.29
N VAL A 108 -15.95 5.82 -14.55
CA VAL A 108 -14.81 5.59 -15.45
C VAL A 108 -14.14 6.93 -15.78
N GLY A 109 -12.82 6.99 -15.58
CA GLY A 109 -12.02 8.20 -15.72
C GLY A 109 -11.91 9.04 -14.43
N LEU A 110 -12.68 8.70 -13.40
CA LEU A 110 -12.51 9.27 -12.06
C LEU A 110 -11.33 8.63 -11.33
N GLY A 111 -10.89 9.30 -10.28
CA GLY A 111 -9.86 8.81 -9.39
C GLY A 111 -10.44 7.93 -8.28
N ALA A 112 -9.61 6.99 -7.82
CA ALA A 112 -9.91 6.09 -6.72
C ALA A 112 -8.78 6.13 -5.69
N TRP A 113 -9.10 6.00 -4.39
CA TRP A 113 -8.09 5.97 -3.33
C TRP A 113 -8.49 5.12 -2.13
N TRP A 114 -7.50 4.60 -1.42
CA TRP A 114 -7.67 3.81 -0.20
C TRP A 114 -6.40 3.87 0.66
N HIS A 115 -6.54 3.58 1.95
CA HIS A 115 -5.43 3.53 2.91
C HIS A 115 -5.39 2.16 3.57
N VAL A 116 -4.17 1.61 3.68
CA VAL A 116 -3.89 0.35 4.33
C VAL A 116 -2.85 0.46 5.45
N THR A 117 -2.94 -0.41 6.44
CA THR A 117 -1.90 -0.66 7.45
C THR A 117 -1.55 -2.14 7.48
N ASP A 118 -0.27 -2.45 7.34
CA ASP A 118 0.31 -3.78 7.59
C ASP A 118 0.61 -3.94 9.09
N ASN A 119 -0.08 -4.87 9.75
CA ASN A 119 0.09 -5.15 11.17
C ASN A 119 1.04 -6.32 11.44
N GLY A 120 1.64 -6.89 10.39
CA GLY A 120 2.64 -7.94 10.41
C GLY A 120 2.08 -9.36 10.52
N GLU A 121 2.95 -10.34 10.26
CA GLU A 121 2.57 -11.76 10.16
C GLU A 121 2.94 -12.60 11.39
N ALA A 122 3.34 -11.95 12.48
CA ALA A 122 3.72 -12.66 13.69
C ALA A 122 2.52 -13.39 14.29
N SER A 123 2.78 -14.48 15.01
CA SER A 123 1.71 -15.18 15.74
C SER A 123 1.05 -14.21 16.75
N GLY A 124 -0.25 -14.02 16.61
CA GLY A 124 -1.03 -13.07 17.42
C GLY A 124 -0.93 -11.61 16.97
N ALA A 125 -0.36 -11.33 15.78
CA ALA A 125 -0.47 -10.01 15.17
C ALA A 125 -1.95 -9.63 14.94
N PRO A 126 -2.33 -8.37 15.14
CA PRO A 126 -3.64 -7.87 14.74
C PRO A 126 -3.85 -8.08 13.23
N ALA A 127 -5.11 -8.20 12.80
CA ALA A 127 -5.43 -8.20 11.38
C ALA A 127 -5.01 -6.88 10.72
N ASP A 128 -4.61 -6.93 9.45
CA ASP A 128 -4.34 -5.73 8.66
C ASP A 128 -5.59 -4.85 8.54
N ILE A 129 -5.37 -3.58 8.23
CA ILE A 129 -6.44 -2.58 8.13
C ILE A 129 -6.51 -2.07 6.69
N THR A 130 -7.73 -1.90 6.19
CA THR A 130 -7.99 -1.17 4.95
C THR A 130 -9.17 -0.20 5.12
N THR A 131 -9.31 0.74 4.19
CA THR A 131 -10.57 1.45 3.95
C THR A 131 -11.30 0.85 2.75
N PHE A 132 -12.59 1.15 2.62
CA PHE A 132 -13.28 1.04 1.33
C PHE A 132 -12.77 2.09 0.34
N LEU A 133 -13.10 1.91 -0.94
CA LEU A 133 -12.64 2.77 -2.01
C LEU A 133 -13.31 4.15 -1.92
N GLY A 134 -12.51 5.21 -1.80
CA GLY A 134 -12.96 6.56 -2.08
C GLY A 134 -12.95 6.81 -3.59
N ILE A 135 -13.99 7.45 -4.11
CA ILE A 135 -14.11 7.83 -5.54
C ILE A 135 -14.30 9.34 -5.65
N GLY A 136 -13.62 9.97 -6.62
CA GLY A 136 -13.73 11.41 -6.86
C GLY A 136 -12.83 11.90 -7.99
N SER A 137 -12.48 13.18 -7.97
CA SER A 137 -11.59 13.75 -8.99
C SER A 137 -10.15 13.26 -8.84
N LEU A 138 -9.40 13.24 -9.95
CA LEU A 138 -7.96 12.91 -9.93
C LEU A 138 -7.14 13.85 -9.04
N VAL A 139 -7.59 15.11 -8.89
CA VAL A 139 -6.97 16.08 -7.97
C VAL A 139 -7.16 15.64 -6.51
N GLN A 140 -8.35 15.15 -6.13
CA GLN A 140 -8.59 14.62 -4.79
C GLN A 140 -7.78 13.35 -4.54
N THR A 141 -7.65 12.48 -5.53
CA THR A 141 -6.82 11.26 -5.44
C THR A 141 -5.36 11.60 -5.19
N GLN A 142 -4.78 12.53 -5.95
CA GLN A 142 -3.40 12.96 -5.71
C GLN A 142 -3.26 13.61 -4.32
N ALA A 143 -4.19 14.49 -3.95
CA ALA A 143 -4.18 15.13 -2.64
C ALA A 143 -4.28 14.13 -1.48
N PHE A 144 -4.94 12.99 -1.67
CA PHE A 144 -4.99 11.92 -0.68
C PHE A 144 -3.60 11.31 -0.43
N CYS A 145 -2.87 10.99 -1.51
CA CYS A 145 -1.49 10.50 -1.42
C CYS A 145 -0.52 11.56 -0.86
N ASP A 146 -0.73 12.84 -1.18
CA ASP A 146 0.18 13.93 -0.78
C ASP A 146 0.00 14.38 0.68
N ASN A 147 -1.23 14.35 1.19
CA ASN A 147 -1.55 14.90 2.51
C ASN A 147 -1.67 13.85 3.62
N HIS A 148 -1.62 12.57 3.26
CA HIS A 148 -1.66 11.43 4.20
C HIS A 148 -2.76 11.58 5.26
N PRO A 149 -4.02 11.86 4.87
CA PRO A 149 -5.07 12.12 5.85
C PRO A 149 -5.24 10.91 6.75
N ALA A 150 -5.58 11.17 8.02
CA ALA A 150 -5.93 10.10 8.95
C ALA A 150 -7.11 9.28 8.42
N TYR A 151 -7.21 8.03 8.89
CA TYR A 151 -8.33 7.16 8.58
C TYR A 151 -9.66 7.86 8.79
N ARG A 152 -10.49 7.85 7.74
CA ARG A 152 -11.89 8.26 7.86
C ARG A 152 -12.73 7.12 8.42
N PHE A 153 -12.55 5.91 7.88
CA PHE A 153 -13.28 4.70 8.25
C PHE A 153 -12.37 3.47 8.08
N PRO A 154 -11.58 3.11 9.10
CA PRO A 154 -10.70 1.94 9.04
C PRO A 154 -11.49 0.66 9.36
N PHE A 155 -11.19 -0.41 8.64
CA PHE A 155 -11.76 -1.74 8.87
C PHE A 155 -10.62 -2.76 8.97
N ALA A 156 -10.65 -3.57 10.03
CA ALA A 156 -9.84 -4.77 10.08
C ALA A 156 -10.32 -5.74 8.99
N ILE A 157 -9.40 -6.36 8.26
CA ILE A 157 -9.75 -7.34 7.23
C ILE A 157 -10.15 -8.66 7.88
N ASP A 158 -11.15 -9.34 7.33
CA ASP A 158 -11.55 -10.69 7.78
C ASP A 158 -10.67 -11.78 7.15
N GLY A 159 -10.08 -11.47 5.99
CA GLY A 159 -9.13 -12.34 5.31
C GLY A 159 -8.34 -11.59 4.24
N GLY A 160 -7.24 -12.19 3.81
CA GLY A 160 -6.24 -11.55 2.95
C GLY A 160 -4.93 -11.31 3.68
N ASN A 161 -4.04 -10.58 3.04
CA ASN A 161 -2.74 -10.15 3.59
C ASN A 161 -2.32 -8.89 2.85
N ILE A 162 -1.92 -7.86 3.60
CA ILE A 162 -1.36 -6.62 3.10
C ILE A 162 0.10 -6.51 3.55
N GLN A 163 0.99 -6.27 2.58
CA GLN A 163 2.41 -6.05 2.80
C GLN A 163 2.76 -4.61 2.46
N VAL A 164 3.35 -3.88 3.40
CA VAL A 164 3.85 -2.51 3.20
C VAL A 164 5.35 -2.44 3.46
N ARG A 165 6.09 -1.91 2.48
CA ARG A 165 7.56 -1.82 2.52
C ARG A 165 7.99 -0.37 2.25
N PRO A 166 8.56 0.34 3.24
CA PRO A 166 9.03 1.72 3.09
C PRO A 166 10.32 1.84 2.28
#